data_AF-A0A382CYF5-F1
#
_entry.id   AF-A0A382CYF5-F1
#
_cell.length_a   1.000
_cell.length_b   1.000
_cell.length_c   1.000
_cell.angle_alpha   90.00
_cell.angle_beta   90.00
_cell.angle_gamma   90.00
#
_symmetry.space_group_name_H-M   'P 1'
#
loop_
_entity.id
_entity.type
_entity.pdbx_description
1 polymer ?
#
loop_
_entity_poly.entity_id
_entity_poly.type
_entity_poly.pdbx_seq_one_letter_code
_entity_poly.pdbx_strand_id
1 'polypeptide(L)'
;LKPLLEKYRFMLTAFTADTTKAGAVTIVISGSRPREAMKQDAKRLAGYDGRLSDLGQAESRHFMPWISDSWRSHFKWRGNGDLTEGEQAKLANIVKSAHAAGQKIRFWAAPDTPAAWELFHKAGVDFINTDRLENLAKFLKGREAK
;
A
#
# COMPACT_ATOMS: atom_id res chain seq x y z
N LEU A 1 0.24 -7.72 21.25
CA LEU A 1 -0.23 -8.07 19.89
C LEU A 1 -0.03 -9.54 19.55
N LYS A 2 1.19 -10.11 19.62
CA LYS A 2 1.44 -11.51 19.19
C LYS A 2 0.45 -12.55 19.77
N PRO A 3 0.18 -12.61 21.09
CA PRO A 3 -0.77 -13.59 21.64
C PRO A 3 -2.18 -13.48 21.06
N LEU A 4 -2.60 -12.27 20.68
CA LEU A 4 -3.89 -12.04 20.04
C LEU A 4 -3.91 -12.56 18.60
N LEU A 5 -2.84 -12.31 17.83
CA LEU A 5 -2.75 -12.82 16.45
C LEU A 5 -2.73 -14.35 16.43
N GLU A 6 -2.06 -14.96 17.39
CA GLU A 6 -1.99 -16.42 17.51
C GLU A 6 -3.37 -17.07 17.65
N LYS A 7 -4.27 -16.46 18.45
CA LYS A 7 -5.67 -16.92 18.57
C LYS A 7 -6.40 -17.00 17.23
N TYR A 8 -6.01 -16.18 16.26
CA TYR A 8 -6.65 -16.08 14.94
C TYR A 8 -5.79 -16.64 13.80
N ARG A 9 -4.65 -17.28 14.09
CA ARG A 9 -3.68 -17.76 13.10
C ARG A 9 -4.31 -18.53 11.93
N PHE A 10 -5.39 -19.28 12.17
CA PHE A 10 -6.07 -20.08 11.16
C PHE A 10 -6.60 -19.28 9.95
N MET A 11 -6.88 -17.98 10.12
CA MET A 11 -7.34 -17.10 9.03
C MET A 11 -6.27 -16.11 8.56
N LEU A 12 -5.16 -15.96 9.28
CA LEU A 12 -4.18 -14.92 9.02
C LEU A 12 -3.14 -15.34 7.98
N THR A 13 -2.75 -14.40 7.13
CA THR A 13 -1.55 -14.53 6.29
C THR A 13 -0.31 -14.64 7.19
N ALA A 14 0.52 -15.65 6.93
CA ALA A 14 1.76 -15.89 7.64
C ALA A 14 2.97 -15.52 6.75
N PHE A 15 4.01 -14.99 7.38
CA PHE A 15 5.21 -14.50 6.73
C PHE A 15 6.46 -15.10 7.36
N THR A 16 7.39 -15.55 6.52
CA THR A 16 8.79 -15.82 6.89
C THR A 16 9.69 -14.77 6.23
N ALA A 17 11.01 -14.95 6.29
CA ALA A 17 11.95 -14.07 5.57
C ALA A 17 11.78 -14.16 4.03
N ASP A 18 11.37 -15.33 3.56
CA ASP A 18 11.46 -15.80 2.17
C ASP A 18 10.11 -16.30 1.61
N THR A 19 9.08 -16.43 2.43
CA THR A 19 7.77 -16.92 1.99
C THR A 19 6.61 -16.13 2.60
N THR A 20 5.50 -16.12 1.87
CA THR A 20 4.20 -15.65 2.36
C THR A 20 3.18 -16.73 2.09
N LYS A 21 2.57 -17.26 3.16
CA LYS A 21 1.42 -18.15 3.07
C LYS A 21 0.15 -17.31 3.24
N ALA A 22 -0.52 -17.03 2.12
CA ALA A 22 -1.74 -16.24 2.12
C ALA A 22 -2.84 -16.90 2.97
N GLY A 23 -3.48 -16.09 3.82
CA GLY A 23 -4.70 -16.42 4.55
C GLY A 23 -5.87 -15.58 4.05
N ALA A 24 -7.03 -15.73 4.68
CA ALA A 24 -8.21 -14.92 4.40
C ALA A 24 -8.02 -13.44 4.80
N VAL A 25 -7.21 -13.19 5.83
CA VAL A 25 -6.95 -11.84 6.36
C VAL A 25 -5.45 -11.58 6.40
N THR A 26 -5.02 -10.48 5.79
CA THR A 26 -3.63 -10.01 5.88
C THR A 26 -3.54 -8.82 6.82
N ILE A 27 -2.73 -8.96 7.87
CA ILE A 27 -2.45 -7.86 8.80
C ILE A 27 -1.15 -7.18 8.39
N VAL A 28 -1.16 -5.85 8.36
CA VAL A 28 0.05 -5.04 8.14
C VAL A 28 0.13 -3.98 9.22
N ILE A 29 1.29 -3.88 9.86
CA ILE A 29 1.55 -2.92 10.92
C ILE A 29 1.97 -1.60 10.28
N SER A 30 1.22 -0.53 10.52
CA SER A 30 1.48 0.84 10.07
C SER A 30 1.74 1.79 11.24
N GLY A 31 2.17 3.03 10.95
CA GLY A 31 2.45 4.05 11.97
C GLY A 31 3.79 3.84 12.67
N SER A 32 3.79 3.83 14.01
CA SER A 32 4.97 3.51 14.82
C SER A 32 5.24 2.01 14.78
N ARG A 33 6.03 1.58 13.79
CA ARG A 33 6.28 0.17 13.48
C ARG A 33 7.59 -0.26 14.13
N PRO A 34 7.61 -1.31 14.97
CA PRO A 34 8.83 -1.77 15.62
C PRO A 34 9.68 -2.63 14.66
N ARG A 35 10.36 -1.98 13.69
CA ARG A 35 11.07 -2.64 12.57
C ARG A 35 12.01 -3.75 13.03
N GLU A 36 12.88 -3.47 14.01
CA GLU A 36 13.86 -4.44 14.51
C GLU A 36 13.20 -5.64 15.20
N ALA A 37 12.20 -5.41 16.05
CA ALA A 37 11.48 -6.49 16.71
C ALA A 37 10.71 -7.38 15.71
N MET A 38 10.21 -6.81 14.61
CA MET A 38 9.60 -7.58 13.53
C MET A 38 10.64 -8.34 12.70
N LYS A 39 11.81 -7.78 12.43
CA LYS A 39 12.90 -8.48 11.71
C LYS A 39 13.37 -9.73 12.47
N GLN A 40 13.44 -9.65 13.80
CA GLN A 40 13.82 -10.77 14.67
C GLN A 40 12.75 -11.87 14.77
N ASP A 41 11.51 -11.59 14.39
CA ASP A 41 10.44 -12.58 14.40
C ASP A 41 10.47 -13.40 13.11
N ALA A 42 10.99 -14.64 13.18
CA ALA A 42 11.13 -15.50 12.00
C ALA A 42 9.80 -15.97 11.40
N LYS A 43 8.71 -16.01 12.19
CA LYS A 43 7.38 -16.48 11.77
C LYS A 43 6.31 -15.50 12.22
N ARG A 44 6.01 -14.55 11.34
CA ARG A 44 5.10 -13.43 11.64
C ARG A 44 3.70 -13.71 11.13
N LEU A 45 2.72 -13.18 11.84
CA LEU A 45 1.31 -13.09 11.39
C LEU A 45 0.93 -11.68 10.95
N ALA A 46 1.91 -10.80 10.77
CA ALA A 46 1.73 -9.45 10.28
C ALA A 46 2.94 -9.00 9.44
N GLY A 47 2.67 -8.31 8.34
CA GLY A 47 3.68 -7.66 7.51
C GLY A 47 3.99 -6.24 7.98
N TYR A 48 5.06 -5.66 7.45
CA TYR A 48 5.50 -4.30 7.72
C TYR A 48 5.00 -3.35 6.63
N ASP A 49 4.36 -2.24 7.01
CA ASP A 49 4.01 -1.15 6.08
C ASP A 49 5.26 -0.29 5.81
N GLY A 50 5.83 -0.34 4.61
CA GLY A 50 7.02 0.44 4.22
C GLY A 50 6.75 1.91 3.87
N ARG A 51 7.81 2.67 3.62
CA ARG A 51 7.79 4.05 3.11
C ARG A 51 8.41 4.11 1.72
N LEU A 52 8.24 5.22 0.99
CA LEU A 52 8.87 5.35 -0.34
C LEU A 52 10.40 5.26 -0.25
N SER A 53 11.01 5.65 0.87
CA SER A 53 12.45 5.49 1.11
C SER A 53 12.91 4.02 1.17
N ASP A 54 11.98 3.08 1.41
CA ASP A 54 12.26 1.65 1.42
C ASP A 54 12.16 1.02 0.00
N LEU A 55 11.71 1.77 -1.02
CA LEU A 55 11.60 1.23 -2.38
C LEU A 55 12.98 0.87 -2.96
N GLY A 56 13.08 -0.31 -3.54
CA GLY A 56 14.31 -0.83 -4.13
C GLY A 56 15.39 -1.20 -3.12
N GLN A 57 15.08 -1.15 -1.82
CA GLN A 57 15.98 -1.62 -0.76
C GLN A 57 15.93 -3.15 -0.64
N ALA A 58 16.88 -3.71 0.12
CA ALA A 58 17.05 -5.16 0.26
C ALA A 58 15.90 -5.88 0.99
N GLU A 59 14.99 -5.15 1.65
CA GLU A 59 13.89 -5.80 2.36
C GLU A 59 12.90 -6.49 1.42
N SER A 60 12.76 -7.80 1.62
CA SER A 60 11.83 -8.64 0.86
C SER A 60 10.36 -8.23 1.04
N ARG A 61 9.55 -8.43 0.00
CA ARG A 61 8.07 -8.35 0.06
C ARG A 61 7.45 -9.23 1.16
N HIS A 62 8.15 -10.26 1.61
CA HIS A 62 7.70 -11.13 2.71
C HIS A 62 7.83 -10.45 4.08
N PHE A 63 8.75 -9.49 4.23
CA PHE A 63 8.80 -8.61 5.40
C PHE A 63 7.89 -7.39 5.20
N MET A 64 8.00 -6.76 4.03
CA MET A 64 7.36 -5.49 3.71
C MET A 64 6.44 -5.65 2.50
N PRO A 65 5.23 -6.22 2.68
CA PRO A 65 4.37 -6.51 1.54
C PRO A 65 3.85 -5.25 0.86
N TRP A 66 3.74 -4.13 1.60
CA TRP A 66 3.15 -2.89 1.08
C TRP A 66 4.09 -1.71 1.35
N ILE A 67 4.05 -0.72 0.46
CA ILE A 67 4.64 0.60 0.62
C ILE A 67 3.49 1.60 0.78
N SER A 68 3.59 2.47 1.77
CA SER A 68 2.63 3.54 1.99
C SER A 68 3.32 4.83 2.40
N ASP A 69 2.92 5.96 1.80
CA ASP A 69 3.46 7.26 2.19
C ASP A 69 2.47 8.41 1.95
N SER A 70 2.81 9.56 2.50
CA SER A 70 2.09 10.81 2.32
C SER A 70 2.16 11.27 0.87
N TRP A 71 1.02 11.39 0.20
CA TRP A 71 0.96 12.07 -1.09
C TRP A 71 1.56 13.48 -1.00
N ARG A 72 1.20 14.24 0.05
CA ARG A 72 1.63 15.63 0.25
C ARG A 72 3.13 15.80 0.47
N SER A 73 3.82 14.77 0.94
CA SER A 73 5.28 14.81 1.11
C SER A 73 6.02 14.65 -0.21
N HIS A 74 5.36 14.10 -1.24
CA HIS A 74 6.00 13.70 -2.49
C HIS A 74 5.49 14.44 -3.72
N PHE A 75 4.28 14.98 -3.68
CA PHE A 75 3.60 15.61 -4.80
C PHE A 75 3.05 16.99 -4.40
N LYS A 76 3.03 17.91 -5.37
CA LYS A 76 2.46 19.26 -5.24
C LYS A 76 1.01 19.30 -5.70
N TRP A 77 0.59 18.42 -6.60
CA TRP A 77 -0.78 18.35 -7.08
C TRP A 77 -1.80 18.12 -5.96
N ARG A 78 -2.92 18.86 -6.01
CA ARG A 78 -3.96 18.91 -4.96
C ARG A 78 -5.37 18.56 -5.45
N GLY A 79 -5.49 17.93 -6.63
CA GLY A 79 -6.79 17.50 -7.17
C GLY A 79 -7.34 18.37 -8.29
N ASN A 80 -6.65 19.47 -8.65
CA ASN A 80 -7.10 20.43 -9.65
C ASN A 80 -6.17 20.41 -10.86
N GLY A 81 -6.76 20.37 -12.06
CA GLY A 81 -6.03 20.23 -13.32
C GLY A 81 -5.26 18.91 -13.39
N ASP A 82 -4.36 18.82 -14.35
CA ASP A 82 -3.52 17.63 -14.52
C ASP A 82 -2.27 17.70 -13.65
N LEU A 83 -1.71 16.52 -13.36
CA LEU A 83 -0.34 16.43 -12.86
C LEU A 83 0.62 17.01 -13.90
N THR A 84 1.69 17.65 -13.44
CA THR A 84 2.82 17.98 -14.33
C THR A 84 3.45 16.71 -14.89
N GLU A 85 4.06 16.77 -16.08
CA GLU A 85 4.75 15.61 -16.68
C GLU A 85 5.76 14.96 -15.72
N GLY A 86 6.49 15.79 -14.95
CA GLY A 86 7.42 15.31 -13.94
C GLY A 86 6.75 14.55 -12.79
N GLU A 87 5.58 15.00 -12.32
CA GLU A 87 4.82 14.27 -11.30
C GLU A 87 4.19 12.99 -11.86
N GLN A 88 3.74 12.99 -13.12
CA GLN A 88 3.23 11.79 -13.80
C GLN A 88 4.33 10.72 -13.90
N ALA A 89 5.50 11.09 -14.41
CA ALA A 89 6.65 10.20 -14.51
C ALA A 89 7.10 9.68 -13.14
N LYS A 90 7.11 10.55 -12.12
CA LYS A 90 7.43 10.15 -10.74
C LYS A 90 6.44 9.11 -10.21
N LEU A 91 5.14 9.34 -10.37
CA LEU A 91 4.12 8.39 -9.91
C LEU A 91 4.26 7.05 -10.64
N ALA A 92 4.40 7.05 -11.96
CA ALA A 92 4.60 5.84 -12.76
C ALA A 92 5.83 5.05 -12.30
N ASN A 93 6.94 5.73 -12.03
CA ASN A 93 8.17 5.09 -11.55
C ASN A 93 8.02 4.47 -10.15
N ILE A 94 7.29 5.15 -9.25
CA ILE A 94 7.00 4.62 -7.91
C ILE A 94 6.18 3.34 -8.00
N VAL A 95 5.07 3.36 -8.76
CA VAL A 95 4.19 2.19 -8.90
C VAL A 95 4.95 1.04 -9.55
N LYS A 96 5.65 1.30 -10.66
CA LYS A 96 6.46 0.30 -11.35
C LYS A 96 7.50 -0.34 -10.43
N SER A 97 8.21 0.46 -9.63
CA SER A 97 9.23 -0.04 -8.70
C SER A 97 8.63 -0.91 -7.60
N ALA A 98 7.49 -0.50 -7.03
CA ALA A 98 6.80 -1.29 -6.01
C ALA A 98 6.34 -2.65 -6.57
N HIS A 99 5.71 -2.64 -7.75
CA HIS A 99 5.24 -3.86 -8.40
C HIS A 99 6.37 -4.78 -8.84
N ALA A 100 7.50 -4.22 -9.31
CA ALA A 100 8.69 -5.00 -9.63
C ALA A 100 9.29 -5.71 -8.40
N ALA A 101 9.16 -5.09 -7.21
CA ALA A 101 9.52 -5.70 -5.94
C ALA A 101 8.45 -6.67 -5.39
N GLY A 102 7.32 -6.84 -6.10
CA GLY A 102 6.18 -7.63 -5.66
C GLY A 102 5.45 -7.05 -4.44
N GLN A 103 5.58 -5.73 -4.24
CA GLN A 103 4.95 -4.97 -3.18
C GLN A 103 3.70 -4.25 -3.69
N LYS A 104 2.73 -4.04 -2.80
CA LYS A 104 1.57 -3.18 -3.07
C LYS A 104 1.89 -1.73 -2.74
N ILE A 105 1.24 -0.76 -3.39
CA ILE A 105 1.46 0.67 -3.14
C ILE A 105 0.16 1.39 -2.77
N ARG A 106 0.26 2.35 -1.84
CA ARG A 106 -0.84 3.28 -1.51
C ARG A 106 -0.33 4.64 -1.07
N PHE A 107 -1.18 5.66 -1.18
CA PHE A 107 -0.91 7.00 -0.66
C PHE A 107 -1.98 7.46 0.33
N TRP A 108 -1.55 8.05 1.45
CA TRP A 108 -2.42 8.76 2.38
C TRP A 108 -2.24 10.28 2.25
N ALA A 109 -3.15 11.06 2.83
CA ALA A 109 -3.21 12.52 2.65
C ALA A 109 -3.27 12.98 1.18
N ALA A 110 -3.76 12.12 0.28
CA ALA A 110 -4.10 12.50 -1.08
C ALA A 110 -5.44 13.27 -1.12
N PRO A 111 -5.70 14.07 -2.17
CA PRO A 111 -7.04 14.58 -2.42
C PRO A 111 -8.03 13.42 -2.53
N ASP A 112 -9.19 13.52 -1.87
CA ASP A 112 -10.21 12.45 -1.86
C ASP A 112 -11.31 12.69 -2.90
N THR A 113 -10.95 13.01 -4.14
CA THR A 113 -11.88 13.44 -5.20
C THR A 113 -11.94 12.43 -6.34
N PRO A 114 -13.00 12.44 -7.19
CA PRO A 114 -13.07 11.59 -8.37
C PRO A 114 -11.85 11.72 -9.30
N ALA A 115 -11.27 12.92 -9.44
CA ALA A 115 -10.05 13.13 -10.22
C ALA A 115 -8.84 12.40 -9.62
N ALA A 116 -8.70 12.39 -8.29
CA ALA A 116 -7.60 11.69 -7.62
C ALA A 116 -7.82 10.17 -7.62
N TRP A 117 -9.07 9.71 -7.41
CA TRP A 117 -9.40 8.28 -7.54
C TRP A 117 -9.12 7.78 -8.96
N GLU A 118 -9.50 8.57 -9.96
CA GLU A 118 -9.19 8.30 -11.37
C GLU A 118 -7.69 8.18 -11.61
N LEU A 119 -6.94 9.18 -11.15
CA LEU A 119 -5.49 9.21 -11.28
C LEU A 119 -4.86 7.95 -10.66
N PHE A 120 -5.21 7.59 -9.42
CA PHE A 120 -4.65 6.44 -8.74
C PHE A 120 -5.06 5.11 -9.39
N HIS A 121 -6.32 4.99 -9.81
CA HIS A 121 -6.81 3.84 -10.52
C HIS A 121 -6.04 3.63 -11.84
N LYS A 122 -5.92 4.68 -12.67
CA LYS A 122 -5.16 4.63 -13.93
C LYS A 122 -3.68 4.36 -13.73
N ALA A 123 -3.09 4.91 -12.68
CA ALA A 123 -1.68 4.70 -12.37
C ALA A 123 -1.40 3.29 -11.80
N GLY A 124 -2.42 2.48 -11.50
CA GLY A 124 -2.25 1.13 -10.94
C GLY A 124 -1.91 1.12 -9.44
N VAL A 125 -2.32 2.13 -8.68
CA VAL A 125 -2.15 2.15 -7.23
C VAL A 125 -3.08 1.10 -6.59
N ASP A 126 -2.53 0.19 -5.78
CA ASP A 126 -3.25 -0.98 -5.24
C ASP A 126 -4.36 -0.61 -4.26
N PHE A 127 -4.15 0.42 -3.43
CA PHE A 127 -5.14 0.86 -2.45
C PHE A 127 -5.41 2.36 -2.56
N ILE A 128 -6.66 2.70 -2.86
CA ILE A 128 -7.14 4.09 -2.88
C ILE A 128 -7.72 4.42 -1.50
N ASN A 129 -7.11 5.39 -0.82
CA ASN A 129 -7.61 5.87 0.47
C ASN A 129 -8.79 6.83 0.24
N THR A 130 -9.89 6.63 0.97
CA THR A 130 -11.06 7.52 0.91
C THR A 130 -11.80 7.53 2.24
N ASP A 131 -12.38 8.67 2.60
CA ASP A 131 -13.37 8.78 3.67
C ASP A 131 -14.80 8.74 3.12
N ARG A 132 -14.94 8.63 1.79
CA ARG A 132 -16.21 8.64 1.05
C ARG A 132 -16.48 7.29 0.37
N LEU A 133 -16.51 6.21 1.15
CA LEU A 133 -16.61 4.83 0.67
C LEU A 133 -17.74 4.60 -0.35
N GLU A 134 -18.94 5.13 -0.10
CA GLU A 134 -20.08 4.98 -1.02
C GLU A 134 -19.85 5.66 -2.37
N ASN A 135 -19.22 6.84 -2.36
CA ASN A 135 -18.94 7.60 -3.58
C ASN A 135 -17.82 6.94 -4.38
N LEU A 136 -16.76 6.46 -3.73
CA LEU A 136 -15.71 5.68 -4.40
C LEU A 136 -16.28 4.39 -4.99
N ALA A 137 -17.17 3.69 -4.25
CA ALA A 137 -17.81 2.47 -4.76
C ALA A 137 -18.65 2.74 -6.00
N LYS A 138 -19.46 3.81 -6.01
CA LYS A 138 -20.22 4.25 -7.20
C LYS A 138 -19.29 4.58 -8.36
N PHE A 139 -18.21 5.31 -8.09
CA PHE A 139 -17.21 5.70 -9.09
C PHE A 139 -16.54 4.49 -9.75
N LEU A 140 -16.10 3.49 -8.97
CA LEU A 140 -15.43 2.29 -9.49
C LEU A 140 -16.40 1.39 -10.26
N LYS A 141 -17.61 1.13 -9.73
CA LYS A 141 -18.63 0.32 -10.42
C LYS A 141 -19.05 0.92 -11.76
N GLY A 142 -19.15 2.25 -11.85
CA GLY A 142 -19.47 2.94 -13.10
C GLY A 142 -18.41 2.79 -14.19
N ARG A 143 -17.24 2.23 -13.88
CA ARG A 143 -16.12 2.01 -14.81
C ARG A 143 -16.00 0.58 -15.29
N GLU A 144 -16.36 -0.40 -14.46
CA GLU A 144 -16.43 -1.80 -14.85
C GLU A 144 -17.57 -2.08 -15.85
N ALA A 145 -18.57 -1.19 -15.89
CA ALA A 145 -19.74 -1.29 -16.77
C ALA A 145 -19.52 -0.70 -18.19
N LYS A 146 -18.28 -0.40 -18.58
CA LYS A 146 -17.91 0.10 -19.93
C LYS A 146 -16.82 -0.78 -20.53
#